data_AF-A0AAD7JZ32-F1
#
_entry.id   AF-A0AAD7JZ32-F1
#
_cell.length_a   1.000
_cell.length_b   1.000
_cell.length_c   1.000
_cell.angle_alpha   90.00
_cell.angle_beta   90.00
_cell.angle_gamma   90.00
#
_symmetry.space_group_name_H-M   'P 1'
#
loop_
_entity.id
_entity.type
_entity.pdbx_description
1 polymer ?
#
loop_
_entity_poly.entity_id
_entity_poly.type
_entity_poly.pdbx_seq_one_letter_code
_entity_poly.pdbx_strand_id
1 'polypeptide(L)'
;MSLRFTTSPIFRSCWARCSSSAATPNKRPILGRYDYLPEELFRINNSKNIILRAYEEQIKRGRTSYDLHLHADGMVHPKPGDLFERPNGMSMRPDGPFLQELIRGFKGRNIVIYRLPKGLKLPPDLILLHEHTDHHSMQCAVPMTLATLNAKLTAFCLEHGEQLTKMEFVERYPFGAW
;
A
#
# COMPACT_ATOMS: atom_id res chain seq x y z
N MET A 1 19.80 -71.91 39.23
CA MET A 1 18.51 -71.44 38.68
C MET A 1 18.77 -70.18 37.87
N SER A 2 18.58 -70.28 36.56
CA SER A 2 18.91 -69.25 35.57
C SER A 2 17.74 -68.28 35.44
N LEU A 3 17.92 -67.01 35.82
CA LEU A 3 16.97 -65.94 35.59
C LEU A 3 17.47 -65.08 34.43
N ARG A 4 16.80 -65.20 33.29
CA ARG A 4 17.01 -64.36 32.11
C ARG A 4 16.22 -63.06 32.30
N PHE A 5 16.91 -61.93 32.32
CA PHE A 5 16.29 -60.61 32.16
C PHE A 5 16.41 -60.21 30.69
N THR A 6 15.27 -60.09 30.01
CA THR A 6 15.17 -59.55 28.65
C THR A 6 14.85 -58.06 28.73
N THR A 7 15.76 -57.22 28.27
CA THR A 7 15.52 -55.78 28.06
C THR A 7 15.11 -55.55 26.60
N SER A 8 13.83 -55.22 26.39
CA SER A 8 13.32 -54.75 25.10
C SER A 8 13.67 -53.28 24.89
N PRO A 9 14.11 -52.87 23.68
CA PRO A 9 14.32 -51.46 23.38
C PRO A 9 13.00 -50.76 23.07
N ILE A 10 12.86 -49.61 23.71
CA ILE A 10 11.95 -48.52 23.40
C ILE A 10 12.30 -47.95 22.00
N PHE A 11 11.34 -47.25 21.38
CA PHE A 11 11.39 -46.43 20.16
C PHE A 11 10.79 -47.06 18.89
N ARG A 12 9.58 -46.59 18.55
CA ARG A 12 9.32 -45.92 17.26
C ARG A 12 8.12 -44.98 17.41
N SER A 13 8.44 -43.70 17.48
CA SER A 13 7.53 -42.57 17.45
C SER A 13 6.66 -42.57 16.19
N CYS A 14 5.36 -42.65 16.39
CA CYS A 14 4.35 -42.42 15.34
C CYS A 14 4.03 -40.93 15.27
N TRP A 15 4.92 -40.10 14.71
CA TRP A 15 4.64 -38.69 14.42
C TRP A 15 5.25 -38.32 13.08
N ALA A 16 4.39 -37.98 12.12
CA ALA A 16 4.53 -36.89 11.14
C ALA A 16 3.79 -37.23 9.83
N ARG A 17 2.47 -37.07 9.85
CA ARG A 17 1.74 -36.64 8.65
C ARG A 17 1.08 -35.30 8.96
N CYS A 18 1.91 -34.27 9.08
CA CYS A 18 1.48 -32.89 8.90
C CYS A 18 1.82 -32.53 7.47
N SER A 19 0.91 -32.81 6.54
CA SER A 19 0.88 -32.08 5.28
C SER A 19 0.39 -30.67 5.62
N SER A 20 1.31 -29.76 5.91
CA SER A 20 1.04 -28.33 5.88
C SER A 20 0.72 -27.95 4.44
N SER A 21 -0.55 -28.08 4.05
CA SER A 21 -1.10 -27.30 2.96
C SER A 21 -0.89 -25.84 3.34
N ALA A 22 0.16 -25.23 2.78
CA ALA A 22 0.37 -23.80 2.90
C ALA A 22 -0.88 -23.14 2.33
N ALA A 23 -1.71 -22.56 3.21
CA ALA A 23 -2.88 -21.82 2.81
C ALA A 23 -2.43 -20.80 1.76
N THR A 24 -2.90 -20.95 0.53
CA THR A 24 -2.62 -19.98 -0.53
C THR A 24 -3.02 -18.62 0.01
N PRO A 25 -2.11 -17.64 0.09
CA PRO A 25 -2.46 -16.32 0.56
C PRO A 25 -3.65 -15.86 -0.29
N ASN A 26 -4.71 -15.40 0.39
CA ASN A 26 -5.97 -15.02 -0.24
C ASN A 26 -5.76 -13.75 -1.08
N LYS A 27 -5.16 -13.94 -2.27
CA LYS A 27 -4.82 -12.88 -3.22
C LYS A 27 -6.12 -12.44 -3.88
N ARG A 28 -6.53 -11.20 -3.60
CA ARG A 28 -7.73 -10.60 -4.19
C ARG A 28 -7.39 -10.02 -5.56
N PRO A 29 -8.26 -10.07 -6.56
CA PRO A 29 -8.03 -9.38 -7.81
C PRO A 29 -8.00 -7.86 -7.59
N ILE A 30 -7.14 -7.16 -8.33
CA ILE A 30 -7.22 -5.70 -8.46
C ILE A 30 -8.47 -5.35 -9.27
N LEU A 31 -9.06 -4.19 -8.98
CA LEU A 31 -10.28 -3.72 -9.62
C LEU A 31 -10.01 -2.96 -10.92
N GLY A 32 -8.79 -2.47 -11.12
CA GLY A 32 -8.41 -1.79 -12.36
C GLY A 32 -6.96 -1.31 -12.43
N ARG A 33 -6.52 -1.07 -13.67
CA ARG A 33 -5.21 -0.50 -14.04
C ARG A 33 -5.46 0.66 -14.97
N TYR A 34 -4.97 1.85 -14.63
CA TYR A 34 -5.26 3.07 -15.37
C TYR A 34 -3.99 3.88 -15.64
N ASP A 35 -3.90 4.41 -16.88
CA ASP A 35 -2.95 5.44 -17.28
C ASP A 35 -3.51 6.87 -17.06
N TYR A 36 -4.63 6.96 -16.35
CA TYR A 36 -5.36 8.18 -16.02
C TYR A 36 -6.07 8.03 -14.67
N LEU A 37 -6.62 9.11 -14.12
CA LEU A 37 -7.46 9.05 -12.91
C LEU A 37 -8.93 8.74 -13.28
N PRO A 38 -9.48 7.57 -12.91
CA PRO A 38 -10.85 7.18 -13.27
C PRO A 38 -11.93 7.97 -12.51
N GLU A 39 -11.55 8.56 -11.37
CA GLU A 39 -12.39 9.37 -10.51
C GLU A 39 -11.55 10.47 -9.83
N GLU A 40 -12.22 11.35 -9.08
CA GLU A 40 -11.54 12.34 -8.24
C GLU A 40 -10.90 11.63 -7.05
N LEU A 41 -9.60 11.86 -6.83
CA LEU A 41 -8.85 11.18 -5.78
C LEU A 41 -8.11 12.15 -4.88
N PHE A 42 -7.98 11.77 -3.62
CA PHE A 42 -7.33 12.54 -2.60
C PHE A 42 -6.12 11.82 -2.02
N ARG A 43 -5.07 12.58 -1.74
CA ARG A 43 -3.88 12.13 -1.03
C ARG A 43 -3.63 13.03 0.19
N ILE A 44 -3.59 12.43 1.36
CA ILE A 44 -3.26 13.12 2.61
C ILE A 44 -1.76 12.96 2.91
N ASN A 45 -1.09 14.05 3.26
CA ASN A 45 0.31 14.05 3.68
C ASN A 45 0.55 14.96 4.88
N ASN A 46 1.69 14.74 5.56
CA ASN A 46 2.22 15.62 6.60
C ASN A 46 3.20 16.69 6.08
N SER A 47 3.33 16.80 4.76
CA SER A 47 4.17 17.79 4.09
C SER A 47 3.72 17.94 2.64
N LYS A 48 4.24 18.95 1.95
CA LYS A 48 4.02 19.09 0.50
C LYS A 48 4.69 17.96 -0.31
N ASN A 49 5.79 17.41 0.20
CA ASN A 49 6.52 16.33 -0.49
C ASN A 49 5.85 14.97 -0.23
N ILE A 50 5.75 14.17 -1.29
CA ILE A 50 5.36 12.76 -1.19
C ILE A 50 6.60 11.98 -0.75
N ILE A 51 6.50 11.34 0.43
CA ILE A 51 7.57 10.51 0.99
C ILE A 51 6.99 9.11 1.26
N LEU A 52 7.19 8.21 0.29
CA LEU A 52 6.85 6.81 0.46
C LEU A 52 7.86 6.12 1.38
N ARG A 53 7.36 5.18 2.19
CA ARG A 53 8.10 4.48 3.23
C ARG A 53 8.37 3.04 2.79
N ALA A 54 9.66 2.69 2.67
CA ALA A 54 10.08 1.31 2.42
C ALA A 54 9.84 0.43 3.65
N TYR A 55 9.24 -0.75 3.44
CA TYR A 55 8.92 -1.72 4.47
C TYR A 55 10.12 -2.03 5.38
N GLU A 56 11.25 -2.39 4.79
CA GLU A 56 12.43 -2.86 5.51
C GLU A 56 12.98 -1.77 6.46
N GLU A 57 12.94 -0.51 6.04
CA GLU A 57 13.34 0.62 6.87
C GLU A 57 12.36 0.91 8.01
N GLN A 58 11.05 0.77 7.76
CA GLN A 58 10.03 0.98 8.80
C GLN A 58 10.11 -0.11 9.87
N ILE A 59 10.29 -1.37 9.48
CA ILE A 59 10.43 -2.49 10.40
C ILE A 59 11.69 -2.35 11.26
N LYS A 60 12.83 -1.95 10.68
CA LYS A 60 14.05 -1.62 11.44
C LYS A 60 13.84 -0.52 12.47
N ARG A 61 12.90 0.39 12.24
CA ARG A 61 12.51 1.48 13.16
C ARG A 61 11.40 1.09 14.14
N GLY A 62 10.97 -0.17 14.17
CA GLY A 62 9.87 -0.64 15.02
C GLY A 62 8.50 -0.11 14.60
N ARG A 63 8.32 0.28 13.33
CA ARG A 63 7.07 0.80 12.77
C ARG A 63 6.38 -0.27 11.93
N THR A 64 5.05 -0.28 11.97
CA THR A 64 4.21 -1.24 11.23
C THR A 64 3.66 -0.70 9.92
N SER A 65 3.64 0.62 9.74
CA SER A 65 3.09 1.26 8.54
C SER A 65 4.16 1.54 7.49
N TYR A 66 3.92 1.12 6.26
CA TYR A 66 4.79 1.28 5.09
C TYR A 66 3.94 1.45 3.83
N ASP A 67 4.56 1.84 2.72
CA ASP A 67 3.86 2.12 1.47
C ASP A 67 4.27 1.16 0.33
N LEU A 68 5.48 0.59 0.41
CA LEU A 68 6.02 -0.35 -0.58
C LEU A 68 7.15 -1.22 -0.04
N HIS A 69 7.54 -2.23 -0.82
CA HIS A 69 8.77 -2.99 -0.63
C HIS A 69 9.79 -2.64 -1.69
N LEU A 70 11.06 -2.58 -1.29
CA LEU A 70 12.16 -2.56 -2.25
C LEU A 70 12.45 -4.00 -2.71
N HIS A 71 12.84 -4.13 -3.98
CA HIS A 71 13.30 -5.40 -4.53
C HIS A 71 14.77 -5.64 -4.18
N ALA A 72 15.28 -6.83 -4.52
CA ALA A 72 16.66 -7.24 -4.21
C ALA A 72 17.73 -6.32 -4.82
N ASP A 73 17.39 -5.61 -5.90
CA ASP A 73 18.21 -4.60 -6.56
C ASP A 73 18.12 -3.20 -5.92
N GLY A 74 17.35 -3.06 -4.83
CA GLY A 74 17.12 -1.78 -4.15
C GLY A 74 16.15 -0.85 -4.90
N MET A 75 15.47 -1.33 -5.93
CA MET A 75 14.53 -0.53 -6.73
C MET A 75 13.08 -0.77 -6.33
N VAL A 76 12.22 0.17 -6.69
CA VAL A 76 10.76 -0.04 -6.73
C VAL A 76 10.41 -0.58 -8.11
N HIS A 77 9.63 -1.65 -8.16
CA HIS A 77 9.18 -2.26 -9.42
C HIS A 77 7.69 -2.08 -9.63
N PRO A 78 7.23 -1.97 -10.89
CA PRO A 78 5.81 -1.98 -11.20
C PRO A 78 5.20 -3.29 -10.73
N LYS A 79 3.98 -3.25 -10.17
CA LYS A 79 3.31 -4.47 -9.70
C LYS A 79 2.79 -5.29 -10.88
N PRO A 80 3.33 -6.48 -11.20
CA PRO A 80 2.80 -7.27 -12.31
C PRO A 80 1.49 -7.98 -11.94
N GLY A 81 0.70 -8.28 -12.96
CA GLY A 81 -0.51 -9.11 -12.85
C GLY A 81 -1.73 -8.40 -12.25
N ASP A 82 -2.80 -9.17 -12.12
CA ASP A 82 -4.14 -8.67 -11.75
C ASP A 82 -4.52 -9.00 -10.30
N LEU A 83 -3.53 -9.36 -9.47
CA LEU A 83 -3.76 -9.74 -8.08
C LEU A 83 -3.10 -8.74 -7.12
N PHE A 84 -3.86 -8.26 -6.16
CA PHE A 84 -3.35 -7.52 -5.02
C PHE A 84 -2.56 -8.46 -4.11
N GLU A 85 -1.31 -8.09 -3.84
CA GLU A 85 -0.44 -8.84 -2.92
C GLU A 85 -0.03 -8.01 -1.71
N ARG A 86 0.31 -6.73 -1.91
CA ARG A 86 0.85 -5.84 -0.89
C ARG A 86 0.86 -4.39 -1.40
N PRO A 87 0.96 -3.39 -0.50
CA PRO A 87 1.16 -2.00 -0.87
C PRO A 87 2.37 -1.82 -1.79
N ASN A 88 2.25 -0.97 -2.81
CA ASN A 88 3.31 -0.69 -3.77
C ASN A 88 3.29 0.75 -4.31
N GLY A 89 2.87 1.73 -3.51
CA GLY A 89 2.79 3.11 -4.00
C GLY A 89 2.09 4.12 -3.10
N MET A 90 1.77 5.26 -3.69
CA MET A 90 1.07 6.35 -3.03
C MET A 90 -0.42 6.02 -2.89
N SER A 91 -0.84 5.72 -1.66
CA SER A 91 -2.24 5.55 -1.30
C SER A 91 -3.07 6.81 -1.60
N MET A 92 -4.17 6.61 -2.32
CA MET A 92 -5.15 7.61 -2.72
C MET A 92 -6.55 7.04 -2.56
N ARG A 93 -7.55 7.89 -2.32
CA ARG A 93 -8.95 7.48 -2.15
C ARG A 93 -9.90 8.53 -2.71
N PRO A 94 -11.07 8.15 -3.24
CA PRO A 94 -12.13 9.11 -3.52
C PRO A 94 -12.74 9.67 -2.24
N ASP A 95 -13.56 10.71 -2.37
CA ASP A 95 -14.36 11.18 -1.23
C ASP A 95 -15.40 10.11 -0.87
N GLY A 96 -15.28 9.59 0.34
CA GLY A 96 -16.10 8.52 0.86
C GLY A 96 -15.93 8.38 2.37
N PRO A 97 -16.76 7.54 3.03
CA PRO A 97 -16.80 7.46 4.50
C PRO A 97 -15.42 7.22 5.13
N PHE A 98 -14.62 6.32 4.53
CA PHE A 98 -13.29 6.01 5.05
C PHE A 98 -12.30 7.18 4.91
N LEU A 99 -12.27 7.87 3.76
CA LEU A 99 -11.41 9.03 3.58
C LEU A 99 -11.81 10.17 4.52
N GLN A 100 -13.11 10.40 4.68
CA GLN A 100 -13.64 11.42 5.59
C GLN A 100 -13.22 11.16 7.03
N GLU A 101 -13.38 9.93 7.52
CA GLU A 101 -12.88 9.52 8.84
C GLU A 101 -11.36 9.68 8.95
N LEU A 102 -10.63 9.27 7.91
CA LEU A 102 -9.17 9.37 7.87
C LEU A 102 -8.70 10.82 7.99
N ILE A 103 -9.25 11.75 7.20
CA ILE A 103 -8.89 13.18 7.22
C ILE A 103 -9.27 13.81 8.55
N ARG A 104 -10.49 13.56 9.04
CA ARG A 104 -11.00 14.13 10.30
C ARG A 104 -10.24 13.60 11.51
N GLY A 105 -9.79 12.35 11.48
CA GLY A 105 -8.92 11.76 12.50
C GLY A 105 -7.43 12.09 12.35
N PHE A 106 -7.00 12.57 11.18
CA PHE A 106 -5.58 12.79 10.90
C PHE A 106 -4.97 13.85 11.83
N LYS A 107 -3.84 13.49 12.45
CA LYS A 107 -3.09 14.35 13.37
C LYS A 107 -1.78 14.77 12.71
N GLY A 108 -1.48 16.06 12.71
CA GLY A 108 -0.28 16.64 12.14
C GLY A 108 -0.37 18.15 12.14
N ARG A 109 0.77 18.85 12.16
CA ARG A 109 0.80 20.33 12.11
C ARG A 109 0.77 20.86 10.67
N ASN A 110 1.32 20.09 9.73
CA ASN A 110 1.50 20.51 8.33
C ASN A 110 0.71 19.57 7.39
N ILE A 111 -0.57 19.36 7.70
CA ILE A 111 -1.42 18.48 6.89
C ILE A 111 -1.70 19.15 5.55
N VAL A 112 -1.35 18.46 4.47
CA VAL A 112 -1.68 18.86 3.10
C VAL A 112 -2.51 17.74 2.49
N ILE A 113 -3.66 18.09 1.94
CA ILE A 113 -4.54 17.19 1.21
C ILE A 113 -4.47 17.59 -0.26
N TYR A 114 -3.89 16.74 -1.09
CA TYR A 114 -3.95 16.94 -2.54
C TYR A 114 -5.26 16.38 -3.06
N ARG A 115 -6.04 17.21 -3.74
CA ARG A 115 -7.19 16.82 -4.56
C ARG A 115 -6.74 16.75 -6.02
N LEU A 116 -6.93 15.60 -6.65
CA LEU A 116 -6.58 15.38 -8.04
C LEU A 116 -7.87 15.09 -8.84
N PRO A 117 -8.21 15.93 -9.83
CA PRO A 117 -9.45 15.78 -10.59
C PRO A 117 -9.47 14.53 -11.47
N LYS A 118 -10.67 13.99 -11.67
CA LYS A 118 -10.94 12.90 -12.61
C LYS A 118 -10.43 13.24 -14.02
N GLY A 119 -9.94 12.24 -14.74
CA GLY A 119 -9.54 12.33 -16.14
C GLY A 119 -8.10 12.79 -16.36
N LEU A 120 -7.36 13.16 -15.31
CA LEU A 120 -5.94 13.50 -15.44
C LEU A 120 -5.14 12.31 -15.98
N LYS A 121 -4.38 12.56 -17.04
CA LYS A 121 -3.44 11.59 -17.61
C LYS A 121 -2.20 11.49 -16.74
N LEU A 122 -1.72 10.27 -16.54
CA LEU A 122 -0.50 10.01 -15.78
C LEU A 122 0.71 10.11 -16.70
N PRO A 123 1.87 10.56 -16.18
CA PRO A 123 3.15 10.35 -16.83
C PRO A 123 3.33 8.87 -17.21
N PRO A 124 3.99 8.56 -18.33
CA PRO A 124 4.09 7.18 -18.84
C PRO A 124 4.87 6.23 -17.93
N ASP A 125 5.61 6.77 -16.96
CA ASP A 125 6.35 6.03 -15.95
C ASP A 125 5.60 5.90 -14.61
N LEU A 126 4.34 6.33 -14.55
CA LEU A 126 3.42 6.14 -13.44
C LEU A 126 2.18 5.36 -13.89
N ILE A 127 1.59 4.61 -12.97
CA ILE A 127 0.34 3.87 -13.17
C ILE A 127 -0.51 3.96 -11.91
N LEU A 128 -1.82 4.05 -12.07
CA LEU A 128 -2.76 3.95 -10.97
C LEU A 128 -3.37 2.54 -10.93
N LEU A 129 -3.26 1.88 -9.78
CA LEU A 129 -3.96 0.64 -9.50
C LEU A 129 -5.15 0.93 -8.59
N HIS A 130 -6.31 0.42 -8.96
CA HIS A 130 -7.45 0.31 -8.04
C HIS A 130 -7.33 -1.03 -7.35
N GLU A 131 -6.76 -1.04 -6.15
CA GLU A 131 -6.31 -2.27 -5.49
C GLU A 131 -7.48 -3.06 -4.91
N HIS A 132 -8.32 -2.40 -4.10
CA HIS A 132 -9.51 -3.00 -3.48
C HIS A 132 -10.40 -1.91 -2.87
N THR A 133 -11.69 -2.17 -2.71
CA THR A 133 -12.65 -1.22 -2.10
C THR A 133 -12.54 0.17 -2.75
N ASP A 134 -12.22 1.22 -1.99
CA ASP A 134 -11.99 2.61 -2.41
C ASP A 134 -10.49 2.96 -2.51
N HIS A 135 -9.61 1.98 -2.29
CA HIS A 135 -8.18 2.19 -2.22
C HIS A 135 -7.53 2.17 -3.60
N HIS A 136 -6.96 3.31 -3.98
CA HIS A 136 -6.13 3.47 -5.15
C HIS A 136 -4.67 3.65 -4.75
N SER A 137 -3.77 3.25 -5.63
CA SER A 137 -2.33 3.25 -5.38
C SER A 137 -1.63 3.71 -6.65
N MET A 138 -1.05 4.91 -6.61
CA MET A 138 -0.22 5.41 -7.70
C MET A 138 1.20 4.91 -7.54
N GLN A 139 1.68 4.17 -8.54
CA GLN A 139 2.92 3.39 -8.49
C GLN A 139 3.81 3.73 -9.68
N CYS A 140 5.06 3.24 -9.67
CA CYS A 140 5.88 3.26 -10.87
C CYS A 140 5.34 2.29 -11.94
N ALA A 141 5.42 2.67 -13.21
CA ALA A 141 5.14 1.81 -14.36
C ALA A 141 6.43 1.15 -14.92
N VAL A 142 7.59 1.67 -14.53
CA VAL A 142 8.93 1.14 -14.85
C VAL A 142 9.79 1.11 -13.59
N PRO A 143 10.77 0.18 -13.48
CA PRO A 143 11.65 0.13 -12.32
C PRO A 143 12.38 1.46 -12.10
N MET A 144 12.40 1.95 -10.86
CA MET A 144 13.09 3.19 -10.49
C MET A 144 13.47 3.22 -9.01
N THR A 145 14.38 4.11 -8.61
CA THR A 145 14.71 4.28 -7.20
C THR A 145 13.52 4.87 -6.43
N LEU A 146 13.46 4.60 -5.12
CA LEU A 146 12.46 5.22 -4.24
C LEU A 146 12.52 6.75 -4.26
N ALA A 147 13.73 7.32 -4.36
CA ALA A 147 13.93 8.76 -4.45
C ALA A 147 13.34 9.33 -5.75
N THR A 148 13.57 8.66 -6.88
CA THR A 148 12.98 9.02 -8.18
C THR A 148 11.46 8.97 -8.13
N LEU A 149 10.88 7.90 -7.55
CA LEU A 149 9.43 7.77 -7.42
C LEU A 149 8.83 8.88 -6.54
N ASN A 150 9.43 9.15 -5.38
CA ASN A 150 9.00 10.24 -4.49
C ASN A 150 9.04 11.61 -5.19
N ALA A 151 10.11 11.89 -5.96
CA ALA A 151 10.24 13.13 -6.71
C ALA A 151 9.16 13.27 -7.79
N LYS A 152 8.89 12.19 -8.54
CA LYS A 152 7.86 12.17 -9.59
C LYS A 152 6.45 12.36 -9.02
N LEU A 153 6.11 11.64 -7.95
CA LEU A 153 4.81 11.78 -7.28
C LEU A 153 4.64 13.17 -6.68
N THR A 154 5.72 13.75 -6.13
CA THR A 154 5.70 15.13 -5.63
C THR A 154 5.46 16.12 -6.74
N ALA A 155 6.20 16.01 -7.85
CA ALA A 155 6.01 16.88 -9.02
C ALA A 155 4.59 16.77 -9.57
N PHE A 156 4.08 15.56 -9.77
CA PHE A 156 2.73 15.30 -10.26
C PHE A 156 1.65 15.94 -9.36
N CYS A 157 1.74 15.75 -8.05
CA CYS A 157 0.79 16.34 -7.10
C CYS A 157 0.89 17.88 -7.03
N LEU A 158 2.09 18.45 -7.13
CA LEU A 158 2.28 19.90 -7.13
C LEU A 158 1.79 20.56 -8.43
N GLU A 159 1.95 19.88 -9.56
CA GLU A 159 1.59 20.40 -10.88
C GLU A 159 0.09 20.29 -11.16
N HIS A 160 -0.52 19.15 -10.80
CA HIS A 160 -1.91 18.86 -11.18
C HIS A 160 -2.88 18.81 -10.00
N GLY A 161 -2.37 18.79 -8.76
CA GLY A 161 -3.20 18.69 -7.56
C GLY A 161 -3.54 20.06 -6.98
N GLU A 162 -4.79 20.23 -6.58
CA GLU A 162 -5.20 21.32 -5.69
C GLU A 162 -4.77 20.98 -4.25
N GLN A 163 -4.08 21.90 -3.59
CA GLN A 163 -3.70 21.75 -2.18
C GLN A 163 -4.80 22.30 -1.30
N LEU A 164 -5.33 21.43 -0.43
CA LEU A 164 -6.32 21.77 0.58
C LEU A 164 -5.70 21.58 1.97
N THR A 165 -6.01 22.51 2.86
CA THR A 165 -5.93 22.29 4.31
C THR A 165 -7.06 21.36 4.74
N LYS A 166 -6.92 20.80 5.95
CA LYS A 166 -7.98 19.99 6.55
C LYS A 166 -9.31 20.75 6.69
N MET A 167 -9.25 22.04 6.99
CA MET A 167 -10.46 22.87 7.15
C MET A 167 -11.15 23.12 5.82
N GLU A 168 -10.40 23.50 4.78
CA GLU A 168 -10.94 23.68 3.42
C GLU A 168 -11.54 22.39 2.87
N PHE A 169 -10.89 21.24 3.12
CA PHE A 169 -11.46 19.94 2.74
C PHE A 169 -12.79 19.71 3.47
N VAL A 170 -12.85 19.89 4.78
CA VAL A 170 -14.06 19.64 5.59
C VAL A 170 -15.23 20.54 5.20
N GLU A 171 -14.94 21.79 4.84
CA GLU A 171 -15.94 22.76 4.38
C GLU A 171 -16.48 22.39 2.99
N ARG A 172 -15.59 22.03 2.07
CA ARG A 172 -15.95 21.73 0.67
C ARG A 172 -16.56 20.33 0.49
N TYR A 173 -16.15 19.38 1.31
CA TYR A 173 -16.57 17.98 1.29
C TYR A 173 -17.21 17.61 2.63
N PRO A 174 -18.45 18.07 2.88
CA PRO A 174 -19.14 17.76 4.11
C PRO A 174 -19.44 16.26 4.23
N PHE A 175 -19.42 15.76 5.46
CA PHE A 175 -19.72 14.36 5.73
C PHE A 175 -21.17 14.04 5.30
N GLY A 176 -21.38 12.99 4.51
CA GLY A 176 -22.70 12.58 4.02
C GLY A 176 -23.09 13.08 2.63
N ALA A 177 -22.20 13.78 1.91
CA ALA A 177 -22.52 14.43 0.64
C ALA A 177 -22.41 13.54 -0.62
N TRP A 178 -22.55 12.21 -0.46
CA TRP A 178 -22.35 11.21 -1.52
C TRP A 178 -23.66 10.71 -2.14
#